data_AF-A0A7Z0WM98-F1
#
_entry.id   AF-A0A7Z0WM98-F1
#
_cell.length_a   1.000
_cell.length_b   1.000
_cell.length_c   1.000
_cell.angle_alpha   90.00
_cell.angle_beta   90.00
_cell.angle_gamma   90.00
#
_symmetry.space_group_name_H-M   'P 1'
#
loop_
_entity.id
_entity.type
_entity.pdbx_description
1 polymer ?
#
loop_
_entity_poly.entity_id
_entity_poly.type
_entity_poly.pdbx_seq_one_letter_code
_entity_poly.pdbx_strand_id
1 'polypeptide(L)'
;MARLARALYGTGLGPREVLRECYGVDLPDEFFLLYEADPELLFHFTNQPAKLATPLDRGGPPEPNPMSKNERDVVARDPDLLPIVQCVNDRAGFGGKFLCYRLSELEAGRPTVFVVEYYPTADSPVTRAADSLLAGLHAHHTAHLAWLEKEDRATASHSGGGTVTEESLTVAQEFLVEIEDLRRRLSRPH
;
A
#
# COMPACT_ATOMS: atom_id res chain seq x y z
N MET A 1 11.88 2.53 16.78
CA MET A 1 10.41 2.40 16.68
C MET A 1 9.87 1.08 17.20
N ALA A 2 10.31 -0.10 16.72
CA ALA A 2 9.76 -1.39 17.21
C ALA A 2 9.75 -1.58 18.74
N ARG A 3 10.84 -1.21 19.44
CA ARG A 3 10.91 -1.23 20.91
C ARG A 3 9.87 -0.30 21.57
N LEU A 4 9.65 0.87 20.98
CA LEU A 4 8.62 1.82 21.44
C LEU A 4 7.22 1.20 21.24
N ALA A 5 6.92 0.71 20.05
CA ALA A 5 5.65 0.06 19.74
C ALA A 5 5.35 -1.10 20.70
N ARG A 6 6.33 -1.98 20.96
CA ARG A 6 6.20 -3.05 21.95
C ARG A 6 5.90 -2.54 23.36
N ALA A 7 6.60 -1.50 23.81
CA ALA A 7 6.36 -0.90 25.12
C ALA A 7 4.94 -0.31 25.22
N LEU A 8 4.47 0.35 24.16
CA LEU A 8 3.12 0.91 24.08
C LEU A 8 2.04 -0.19 24.12
N TYR A 9 2.23 -1.28 23.38
CA TYR A 9 1.35 -2.45 23.53
C TYR A 9 1.40 -3.04 24.94
N GLY A 10 2.57 -3.07 25.58
CA GLY A 10 2.72 -3.53 26.96
C GLY A 10 1.96 -2.67 27.98
N THR A 11 1.64 -1.43 27.63
CA THR A 11 0.78 -0.53 28.41
C THR A 11 -0.70 -0.64 28.06
N GLY A 12 -1.09 -1.55 27.16
CA GLY A 12 -2.48 -1.83 26.80
C GLY A 12 -3.02 -1.03 25.60
N LEU A 13 -2.18 -0.26 24.90
CA LEU A 13 -2.61 0.45 23.69
C LEU A 13 -2.88 -0.53 22.53
N GLY A 14 -3.90 -0.24 21.74
CA GLY A 14 -4.23 -0.95 20.51
C GLY A 14 -3.40 -0.47 19.30
N PRO A 15 -3.48 -1.16 18.14
CA PRO A 15 -2.68 -0.85 16.97
C PRO A 15 -2.76 0.60 16.49
N ARG A 16 -3.97 1.18 16.48
CA ARG A 16 -4.19 2.56 16.08
C ARG A 16 -3.42 3.55 16.94
N GLU A 17 -3.53 3.39 18.24
CA GLU A 17 -2.90 4.29 19.19
C GLU A 17 -1.38 4.09 19.19
N VAL A 18 -0.90 2.85 19.06
CA VAL A 18 0.52 2.55 18.90
C VAL A 18 1.11 3.27 17.68
N LEU A 19 0.43 3.23 16.53
CA LEU A 19 0.89 3.93 15.34
C LEU A 19 0.83 5.45 15.50
N ARG A 20 -0.22 5.98 16.14
CA ARG A 20 -0.32 7.41 16.46
C ARG A 20 0.84 7.89 17.32
N GLU A 21 1.17 7.18 18.40
CA GLU A 21 2.32 7.52 19.26
C GLU A 21 3.66 7.36 18.53
N CYS A 22 3.73 6.44 17.56
CA CYS A 22 4.92 6.20 16.76
C CYS A 22 5.20 7.32 15.74
N TYR A 23 4.16 7.84 15.08
CA TYR A 23 4.31 8.80 13.97
C TYR A 23 3.84 10.22 14.30
N GLY A 24 3.19 10.43 15.45
CA GLY A 24 2.62 11.71 15.86
C GLY A 24 1.32 12.09 15.15
N VAL A 25 0.79 11.22 14.28
CA VAL A 25 -0.42 11.46 13.46
C VAL A 25 -1.29 10.21 13.40
N ASP A 26 -2.59 10.39 13.22
CA ASP A 26 -3.51 9.28 12.96
C ASP A 26 -3.33 8.75 11.53
N LEU A 27 -3.22 7.43 11.39
CA LEU A 27 -3.28 6.80 10.07
C LEU A 27 -4.75 6.62 9.65
N PRO A 28 -5.05 6.74 8.34
CA PRO A 28 -6.41 6.57 7.83
C PRO A 28 -6.98 5.17 8.09
N ASP A 29 -8.29 5.08 8.30
CA ASP A 29 -9.01 3.81 8.53
C ASP A 29 -8.77 2.77 7.42
N GLU A 30 -8.63 3.23 6.17
CA GLU A 30 -8.36 2.35 5.03
C GLU A 30 -7.05 1.57 5.17
N PHE A 31 -6.04 2.11 5.87
CA PHE A 31 -4.81 1.37 6.16
C PHE A 31 -5.08 0.16 7.04
N PHE A 32 -5.82 0.34 8.14
CA PHE A 32 -6.15 -0.74 9.07
C PHE A 32 -7.09 -1.75 8.43
N LEU A 33 -8.07 -1.27 7.65
CA LEU A 33 -8.98 -2.13 6.91
C LEU A 33 -8.23 -3.04 5.92
N LEU A 34 -7.28 -2.49 5.15
CA LEU A 34 -6.45 -3.26 4.24
C LEU A 34 -5.52 -4.22 5.00
N TYR A 35 -4.89 -3.76 6.08
CA TYR A 35 -3.96 -4.56 6.86
C TYR A 35 -4.65 -5.75 7.54
N GLU A 36 -5.89 -5.57 7.99
CA GLU A 36 -6.69 -6.64 8.59
C GLU A 36 -7.27 -7.60 7.56
N ALA A 37 -7.66 -7.10 6.39
CA ALA A 37 -8.18 -7.93 5.30
C ALA A 37 -7.09 -8.78 4.65
N ASP A 38 -5.84 -8.29 4.63
CA ASP A 38 -4.68 -8.91 3.99
C ASP A 38 -4.99 -9.46 2.58
N PRO A 39 -5.50 -8.60 1.67
CA PRO A 39 -6.02 -9.06 0.39
C PRO A 39 -4.90 -9.49 -0.57
N GLU A 40 -5.15 -10.50 -1.39
CA GLU A 40 -4.20 -11.00 -2.39
C GLU A 40 -4.20 -10.10 -3.64
N LEU A 41 -3.67 -8.89 -3.50
CA LEU A 41 -3.62 -7.86 -4.55
C LEU A 41 -2.19 -7.66 -5.09
N LEU A 42 -2.04 -6.85 -6.14
CA LEU A 42 -0.74 -6.50 -6.76
C LEU A 42 0.05 -5.48 -5.93
N PHE A 43 0.16 -5.70 -4.63
CA PHE A 43 1.05 -4.96 -3.74
C PHE A 43 1.54 -5.81 -2.56
N HIS A 44 2.56 -5.30 -1.88
CA HIS A 44 2.98 -5.79 -0.57
C HIS A 44 3.01 -4.65 0.43
N PHE A 45 2.60 -4.90 1.67
CA PHE A 45 2.84 -3.94 2.75
C PHE A 45 4.34 -3.74 2.96
N THR A 46 4.73 -2.48 3.19
CA THR A 46 6.08 -2.15 3.66
C THR A 46 6.30 -2.66 5.09
N ASN A 47 7.55 -2.78 5.55
CA ASN A 47 7.81 -3.19 6.92
C ASN A 47 7.20 -2.21 7.93
N GLN A 48 7.29 -0.91 7.67
CA GLN A 48 6.68 0.13 8.48
C GLN A 48 5.75 0.96 7.61
N PRO A 49 4.48 1.18 8.02
CA PRO A 49 3.95 0.98 9.38
C PRO A 49 3.43 -0.43 9.71
N ALA A 50 3.24 -1.32 8.74
CA ALA A 50 2.50 -2.57 8.91
C ALA A 50 2.98 -3.46 10.07
N LYS A 51 4.29 -3.74 10.17
CA LYS A 51 4.83 -4.58 11.25
C LYS A 51 4.80 -3.90 12.63
N LEU A 52 4.62 -2.59 12.70
CA LEU A 52 4.41 -1.89 13.97
C LEU A 52 2.96 -2.02 14.45
N ALA A 53 2.02 -2.30 13.53
CA ALA A 53 0.61 -2.49 13.82
C ALA A 53 0.27 -3.90 14.33
N THR A 54 1.25 -4.82 14.38
CA THR A 54 1.06 -6.20 14.87
C THR A 54 0.99 -6.20 16.41
N PRO A 55 -0.14 -6.56 17.04
CA PRO A 55 -0.24 -6.61 18.50
C PRO A 55 0.52 -7.81 19.11
N LEU A 56 0.81 -7.73 20.41
CA LEU A 56 1.68 -8.69 21.13
C LEU A 56 1.16 -10.14 21.11
N ASP A 57 -0.16 -10.33 21.14
CA ASP A 57 -0.83 -11.63 21.05
C ASP A 57 -0.69 -12.29 19.67
N ARG A 58 -0.35 -11.51 18.63
CA ARG A 58 -0.03 -11.97 17.27
C ARG A 58 1.47 -11.98 16.98
N GLY A 59 2.31 -12.04 18.03
CA GLY A 59 3.78 -12.05 17.92
C GLY A 59 4.44 -10.69 18.09
N GLY A 60 3.65 -9.61 18.05
CA GLY A 60 4.10 -8.24 18.26
C GLY A 60 5.02 -7.70 17.16
N PRO A 61 5.44 -6.43 17.27
CA PRO A 61 6.43 -5.86 16.36
C PRO A 61 7.74 -6.65 16.46
N PRO A 62 8.38 -7.07 15.35
CA PRO A 62 9.60 -7.87 15.44
C PRO A 62 10.80 -7.08 15.98
N GLU A 63 11.71 -7.74 16.69
CA GLU A 63 13.01 -7.19 17.10
C GLU A 63 14.18 -7.92 16.41
N PRO A 64 15.22 -7.21 15.95
CA PRO A 64 15.21 -5.81 15.49
C PRO A 64 14.53 -5.75 14.12
N ASN A 65 13.46 -4.97 13.96
CA ASN A 65 12.80 -4.79 12.67
C ASN A 65 13.31 -3.54 11.94
N PRO A 66 14.37 -3.64 11.10
CA PRO A 66 14.70 -2.54 10.23
C PRO A 66 13.63 -2.44 9.15
N MET A 67 13.13 -1.22 8.93
CA MET A 67 12.70 -0.81 7.59
C MET A 67 13.60 -1.47 6.54
N SER A 68 13.04 -1.95 5.43
CA SER A 68 13.86 -2.43 4.32
C SER A 68 14.85 -1.33 3.89
N LYS A 69 15.93 -1.70 3.19
CA LYS A 69 16.89 -0.71 2.68
C LYS A 69 16.16 0.40 1.91
N ASN A 70 15.23 0.03 1.04
CA ASN A 70 14.51 0.96 0.19
C ASN A 70 13.53 1.85 0.98
N GLU A 71 12.85 1.32 2.00
CA GLU A 71 12.05 2.15 2.92
C GLU A 71 12.94 3.20 3.62
N ARG A 72 14.14 2.81 4.08
CA ARG A 72 15.08 3.76 4.70
C ARG A 72 15.57 4.81 3.70
N ASP A 73 15.81 4.41 2.46
CA ASP A 73 16.25 5.34 1.42
C ASP A 73 15.15 6.37 1.10
N VAL A 74 13.86 5.97 1.10
CA VAL A 74 12.73 6.91 0.97
C VAL A 74 12.66 7.87 2.17
N VAL A 75 12.69 7.35 3.41
CA VAL A 75 12.58 8.18 4.63
C VAL A 75 13.79 9.10 4.81
N ALA A 76 15.00 8.63 4.48
CA ALA A 76 16.20 9.45 4.56
C ALA A 76 16.18 10.61 3.54
N ARG A 77 15.51 10.40 2.40
CA ARG A 77 15.36 11.39 1.35
C ARG A 77 14.29 12.42 1.69
N ASP A 78 13.13 11.98 2.14
CA ASP A 78 12.03 12.85 2.57
C ASP A 78 11.44 12.27 3.87
N PRO A 79 11.82 12.81 5.05
CA PRO A 79 11.34 12.33 6.35
C PRO A 79 9.83 12.49 6.54
N ASP A 80 9.17 13.29 5.70
CA ASP A 80 7.72 13.45 5.70
C ASP A 80 7.02 12.28 4.99
N LEU A 81 7.72 11.50 4.15
CA LEU A 81 7.14 10.34 3.48
C LEU A 81 7.13 9.11 4.38
N LEU A 82 5.94 8.49 4.46
CA LEU A 82 5.74 7.19 5.07
C LEU A 82 5.31 6.17 3.99
N PRO A 83 6.22 5.30 3.52
CA PRO A 83 5.87 4.21 2.60
C PRO A 83 4.85 3.26 3.22
N ILE A 84 3.78 2.95 2.51
CA ILE A 84 2.69 2.09 3.02
C ILE A 84 2.64 0.75 2.29
N VAL A 85 2.68 0.80 0.96
CA VAL A 85 2.68 -0.39 0.12
C VAL A 85 3.69 -0.25 -1.01
N GLN A 86 4.32 -1.35 -1.38
CA GLN A 86 5.05 -1.52 -2.62
C GLN A 86 4.10 -2.12 -3.67
N CYS A 87 3.80 -1.37 -4.71
CA CYS A 87 3.05 -1.86 -5.85
C CYS A 87 3.94 -2.77 -6.72
N VAL A 88 3.49 -3.99 -6.99
CA VAL A 88 4.19 -4.96 -7.84
C VAL A 88 3.62 -4.94 -9.25
N ASN A 89 4.20 -5.75 -10.15
CA ASN A 89 3.85 -5.84 -11.57
C ASN A 89 4.08 -4.53 -12.34
N ASP A 90 5.18 -4.47 -13.09
CA ASP A 90 5.60 -3.31 -13.90
C ASP A 90 4.61 -2.91 -15.01
N ARG A 91 3.62 -3.77 -15.30
CA ARG A 91 2.53 -3.51 -16.26
C ARG A 91 1.30 -2.87 -15.62
N ALA A 92 1.28 -2.69 -14.30
CA ALA A 92 0.23 -2.02 -13.57
C ALA A 92 0.55 -0.53 -13.35
N GLY A 93 -0.44 0.28 -12.96
CA GLY A 93 -0.32 1.75 -13.01
C GLY A 93 0.81 2.34 -12.14
N PHE A 94 1.12 1.66 -11.03
CA PHE A 94 2.19 2.05 -10.10
C PHE A 94 3.22 0.93 -9.90
N GLY A 95 3.35 0.00 -10.86
CA GLY A 95 4.31 -1.10 -10.78
C GLY A 95 5.74 -0.64 -10.50
N GLY A 96 6.38 -1.23 -9.49
CA GLY A 96 7.76 -0.88 -9.11
C GLY A 96 7.87 0.42 -8.29
N LYS A 97 6.78 0.88 -7.68
CA LYS A 97 6.73 2.12 -6.88
C LYS A 97 6.16 1.87 -5.49
N PHE A 98 6.51 2.75 -4.56
CA PHE A 98 5.82 2.85 -3.28
C PHE A 98 4.64 3.81 -3.38
N LEU A 99 3.52 3.45 -2.76
CA LEU A 99 2.50 4.40 -2.35
C LEU A 99 2.78 4.83 -0.91
N CYS A 100 2.86 6.13 -0.70
CA CYS A 100 3.25 6.76 0.55
C CYS A 100 2.16 7.72 1.02
N TYR A 101 2.01 7.86 2.33
CA TYR A 101 1.42 9.06 2.90
C TYR A 101 2.50 10.12 3.14
N ARG A 102 2.07 11.37 3.30
CA ARG A 102 2.87 12.43 3.91
C ARG A 102 2.39 12.67 5.34
N LEU A 103 3.29 12.69 6.31
CA LEU A 103 2.92 12.92 7.73
C LEU A 103 2.25 14.28 7.90
N SER A 104 2.74 15.33 7.23
CA SER A 104 2.15 16.68 7.26
C SER A 104 0.76 16.75 6.62
N GLU A 105 0.48 15.90 5.62
CA GLU A 105 -0.87 15.81 5.03
C GLU A 105 -1.83 15.10 5.98
N LEU A 106 -1.37 14.02 6.63
CA LEU A 106 -2.14 13.30 7.65
C LEU A 106 -2.45 14.18 8.87
N GLU A 107 -1.48 14.95 9.35
CA GLU A 107 -1.68 15.94 10.43
C GLU A 107 -2.79 16.93 10.07
N ALA A 108 -2.88 17.30 8.80
CA ALA A 108 -3.92 18.19 8.29
C ALA A 108 -5.22 17.48 7.86
N GLY A 109 -5.39 16.20 8.23
CA GLY A 109 -6.59 15.42 7.96
C GLY A 109 -6.77 15.00 6.50
N ARG A 110 -5.72 15.01 5.69
CA ARG A 110 -5.75 14.66 4.27
C ARG A 110 -5.05 13.33 4.02
N PRO A 111 -5.77 12.24 3.69
CA PRO A 111 -5.18 10.94 3.37
C PRO A 111 -4.58 10.87 1.96
N THR A 112 -4.05 12.00 1.46
CA THR A 112 -3.48 12.11 0.12
C THR A 112 -2.32 11.12 -0.06
N VAL A 113 -2.34 10.37 -1.16
CA VAL A 113 -1.30 9.41 -1.49
C VAL A 113 -0.31 10.01 -2.47
N PHE A 114 0.96 9.77 -2.20
CA PHE A 114 2.09 10.12 -3.04
C PHE A 114 2.76 8.85 -3.56
N VAL A 115 3.40 8.95 -4.72
CA VAL A 115 4.14 7.85 -5.31
C VAL A 115 5.62 8.22 -5.45
N VAL A 116 6.49 7.25 -5.18
CA VAL A 116 7.94 7.35 -5.36
C VAL A 116 8.47 6.00 -5.87
N GLU A 117 9.52 6.03 -6.68
CA GLU A 117 10.18 4.82 -7.20
C GLU A 117 10.64 3.89 -6.06
N TYR A 118 10.55 2.57 -6.28
CA TYR A 118 11.02 1.57 -5.31
C TYR A 118 12.52 1.67 -5.04
N TYR A 119 13.30 2.09 -6.04
CA TYR A 119 14.71 2.43 -5.92
C TYR A 119 14.89 3.94 -6.12
N PRO A 120 14.60 4.76 -5.09
CA PRO A 120 14.66 6.21 -5.25
C PRO A 120 16.09 6.68 -5.45
N THR A 121 16.30 7.58 -6.39
CA THR A 121 17.49 8.43 -6.49
C THR A 121 17.18 9.80 -5.87
N ALA A 122 18.21 10.66 -5.77
CA ALA A 122 18.01 12.04 -5.33
C ALA A 122 16.96 12.78 -6.19
N ASP A 123 16.93 12.46 -7.49
CA ASP A 123 16.08 13.13 -8.49
C ASP A 123 14.73 12.43 -8.74
N SER A 124 14.48 11.24 -8.17
CA SER A 124 13.22 10.50 -8.40
C SER A 124 12.01 11.34 -8.00
N PRO A 125 11.07 11.70 -8.87
CA PRO A 125 9.99 12.59 -8.47
C PRO A 125 9.11 11.97 -7.36
N VAL A 126 8.62 12.82 -6.46
CA VAL A 126 7.55 12.46 -5.51
C VAL A 126 6.29 13.17 -6.00
N THR A 127 5.32 12.41 -6.49
CA THR A 127 4.12 12.97 -7.13
C THR A 127 2.87 12.55 -6.39
N ARG A 128 1.90 13.47 -6.25
CA ARG A 128 0.56 13.12 -5.79
C ARG A 128 -0.06 12.12 -6.77
N ALA A 129 -0.63 11.03 -6.25
CA ALA A 129 -1.17 9.93 -7.03
C ALA A 129 -2.69 9.81 -6.88
N ALA A 130 -3.21 9.93 -5.66
CA ALA A 130 -4.63 9.77 -5.37
C ALA A 130 -5.03 10.49 -4.06
N ASP A 131 -6.33 10.61 -3.83
CA ASP A 131 -6.87 11.24 -2.62
C ASP A 131 -6.97 10.27 -1.43
N SER A 132 -6.78 8.97 -1.67
CA SER A 132 -6.77 7.90 -0.65
C SER A 132 -5.98 6.69 -1.13
N LEU A 133 -5.57 5.81 -0.23
CA LEU A 133 -4.85 4.56 -0.52
C LEU A 133 -5.69 3.61 -1.37
N LEU A 134 -6.96 3.39 -1.02
CA LEU A 134 -7.86 2.56 -1.83
C LEU A 134 -8.08 3.14 -3.23
N ALA A 135 -8.15 4.47 -3.37
CA ALA A 135 -8.23 5.10 -4.69
C ALA A 135 -6.94 4.89 -5.51
N GLY A 136 -5.76 4.97 -4.88
CA GLY A 136 -4.48 4.66 -5.50
C GLY A 136 -4.39 3.19 -5.94
N LEU A 137 -4.77 2.25 -5.08
CA LEU A 137 -4.81 0.83 -5.41
C LEU A 137 -5.81 0.53 -6.52
N HIS A 138 -6.99 1.16 -6.52
CA HIS A 138 -7.95 1.02 -7.61
C HIS A 138 -7.34 1.46 -8.95
N ALA A 139 -6.68 2.62 -8.98
CA ALA A 139 -6.02 3.13 -10.19
C ALA A 139 -4.90 2.19 -10.68
N HIS A 140 -4.11 1.64 -9.75
CA HIS A 140 -3.06 0.66 -10.04
C HIS A 140 -3.62 -0.58 -10.78
N HIS A 141 -4.67 -1.18 -10.22
CA HIS A 141 -5.28 -2.40 -10.76
C HIS A 141 -6.11 -2.13 -12.03
N THR A 142 -6.75 -0.96 -12.14
CA THR A 142 -7.46 -0.56 -13.36
C THR A 142 -6.50 -0.50 -14.55
N ALA A 143 -5.32 0.08 -14.36
CA ALA A 143 -4.29 0.13 -15.38
C ALA A 143 -3.76 -1.28 -15.74
N HIS A 144 -3.67 -2.18 -14.76
CA HIS A 144 -3.29 -3.57 -15.02
C HIS A 144 -4.31 -4.31 -15.90
N LEU A 145 -5.59 -4.21 -15.56
CA LEU A 145 -6.68 -4.80 -16.36
C LEU A 145 -6.68 -4.24 -17.78
N ALA A 146 -6.56 -2.91 -17.94
CA ALA A 146 -6.50 -2.28 -19.25
C ALA A 146 -5.30 -2.75 -20.09
N TRP A 147 -4.16 -3.03 -19.45
CA TRP A 147 -3.00 -3.62 -20.11
C TRP A 147 -3.31 -5.05 -20.59
N LEU A 148 -3.89 -5.90 -19.73
CA LEU A 148 -4.28 -7.27 -20.09
C LEU A 148 -5.27 -7.29 -21.27
N GLU A 149 -6.31 -6.45 -21.23
CA GLU A 149 -7.32 -6.36 -22.31
C GLU A 149 -6.72 -5.87 -23.63
N LYS A 150 -5.67 -5.03 -23.58
CA LYS A 150 -4.96 -4.60 -24.78
C LYS A 150 -4.11 -5.74 -25.35
N GLU A 151 -3.41 -6.47 -24.49
CA GLU A 151 -2.53 -7.56 -24.88
C GLU A 151 -3.32 -8.77 -25.42
N ASP A 152 -4.46 -9.09 -24.80
CA ASP A 152 -5.41 -10.10 -25.28
C ASP A 152 -5.88 -9.78 -26.71
N ARG A 153 -6.35 -8.55 -26.96
CA ARG A 153 -6.74 -8.10 -28.31
C ARG A 153 -5.60 -8.14 -29.32
N ALA A 154 -4.38 -7.77 -28.91
CA ALA A 154 -3.22 -7.78 -29.79
C ALA A 154 -2.84 -9.21 -30.20
N THR A 155 -2.91 -10.16 -29.26
CA THR A 155 -2.52 -11.55 -29.50
C THR A 155 -3.62 -12.39 -30.14
N ALA A 156 -4.90 -12.07 -29.93
CA ALA A 156 -6.02 -12.71 -30.63
C ALA A 156 -5.94 -12.57 -32.17
N SER A 157 -5.25 -11.53 -32.66
CA SER A 157 -5.00 -11.32 -34.10
C SER A 157 -3.81 -12.12 -34.68
N HIS A 158 -3.00 -12.75 -33.83
CA HIS A 158 -1.85 -13.57 -34.22
C HIS A 158 -2.13 -15.02 -33.83
N SER A 159 -2.23 -15.92 -34.81
CA SER A 159 -2.68 -17.31 -34.64
C SER A 159 -1.70 -18.25 -33.90
N GLY A 160 -1.00 -17.77 -32.88
CA GLY A 160 -0.07 -18.57 -32.09
C GLY A 160 0.33 -17.90 -30.78
N GLY A 161 -0.28 -18.34 -29.68
CA GLY A 161 0.19 -18.11 -28.32
C GLY A 161 -0.09 -16.72 -27.75
N GLY A 162 -1.34 -16.46 -27.36
CA GLY A 162 -1.64 -15.34 -26.48
C GLY A 162 -0.98 -15.52 -25.12
N THR A 163 -0.25 -14.50 -24.66
CA THR A 163 0.40 -14.48 -23.35
C THR A 163 -0.59 -14.18 -22.22
N VAL A 164 -1.80 -13.74 -22.55
CA VAL A 164 -2.89 -13.45 -21.61
C VAL A 164 -3.92 -14.57 -21.71
N THR A 165 -4.28 -15.12 -20.55
CA THR A 165 -5.36 -16.11 -20.42
C THR A 165 -6.65 -15.42 -19.96
N GLU A 166 -7.80 -16.04 -20.25
CA GLU A 166 -9.09 -15.62 -19.69
C GLU A 166 -9.08 -15.61 -18.14
N GLU A 167 -8.34 -16.55 -17.54
CA GLU A 167 -8.08 -16.59 -16.10
C GLU A 167 -7.36 -15.32 -15.61
N SER A 168 -6.36 -14.83 -16.36
CA SER A 168 -5.64 -13.59 -15.98
C SER A 168 -6.56 -12.37 -15.99
N LEU A 169 -7.49 -12.29 -16.95
CA LEU A 169 -8.49 -11.22 -17.02
C LEU A 169 -9.48 -11.32 -15.86
N THR A 170 -9.96 -12.53 -15.57
CA THR A 170 -10.88 -12.79 -14.45
C THR A 170 -10.24 -12.36 -13.11
N VAL A 171 -9.02 -12.81 -12.84
CA VAL A 171 -8.28 -12.45 -11.62
C VAL A 171 -8.09 -10.92 -11.50
N ALA A 172 -7.73 -10.25 -12.59
CA ALA A 172 -7.58 -8.79 -12.58
C ALA A 172 -8.91 -8.04 -12.34
N GLN A 173 -10.04 -8.59 -12.76
CA GLN A 173 -11.37 -8.06 -12.45
C GLN A 173 -11.74 -8.30 -10.98
N GLU A 174 -11.44 -9.49 -10.44
CA GLU A 174 -11.67 -9.83 -9.03
C GLU A 174 -10.92 -8.87 -8.08
N PHE A 175 -9.69 -8.49 -8.42
CA PHE A 175 -8.94 -7.47 -7.68
C PHE A 175 -9.70 -6.13 -7.55
N LEU A 176 -10.36 -5.68 -8.63
CA LEU A 176 -11.14 -4.45 -8.61
C LEU A 176 -12.41 -4.60 -7.77
N VAL A 177 -13.07 -5.77 -7.84
CA VAL A 177 -14.25 -6.07 -7.01
C VAL A 177 -13.89 -6.02 -5.53
N GLU A 178 -12.77 -6.63 -5.15
CA GLU A 178 -12.28 -6.66 -3.77
C GLU A 178 -11.97 -5.26 -3.24
N ILE A 179 -11.28 -4.42 -4.04
CA ILE A 179 -11.00 -3.02 -3.68
C ILE A 179 -12.30 -2.24 -3.48
N GLU A 180 -13.28 -2.43 -4.35
CA GLU A 180 -14.59 -1.77 -4.21
C GLU A 180 -15.38 -2.26 -3.00
N ASP A 181 -15.26 -3.54 -2.62
CA ASP A 181 -15.84 -4.05 -1.37
C ASP A 181 -15.20 -3.41 -0.14
N LEU A 182 -13.87 -3.24 -0.14
CA LEU A 182 -13.17 -2.53 0.93
C LEU A 182 -13.63 -1.06 1.02
N ARG A 183 -13.79 -0.35 -0.11
CA ARG A 183 -14.33 1.02 -0.15
C ARG A 183 -15.76 1.10 0.40
N ARG A 184 -16.61 0.11 0.08
CA ARG A 184 -17.97 0.00 0.62
C ARG A 184 -17.96 -0.19 2.13
N ARG A 185 -17.07 -1.03 2.66
CA ARG A 185 -16.93 -1.26 4.11
C ARG A 185 -16.53 0.00 4.85
N LEU A 186 -15.61 0.80 4.29
CA LEU A 186 -15.17 2.07 4.86
C LEU A 186 -16.29 3.12 4.94
N SER A 187 -17.24 3.08 4.01
CA SER A 187 -18.32 4.07 3.91
C SER A 187 -19.52 3.76 4.82
N ARG A 188 -19.54 2.60 5.49
CA ARG A 188 -20.63 2.24 6.40
C ARG A 188 -20.39 2.87 7.78
N PRO A 189 -21.35 3.62 8.34
CA PRO A 189 -21.23 4.12 9.70
C PRO A 189 -21.14 2.93 10.68
N HIS A 190 -20.13 2.97 11.55
CA HIS A 190 -19.98 2.05 12.68
C HIS A 190 -20.97 2.36 13.80
#